data_AF-A0A315EU94-F1
#
_entry.id   AF-A0A315EU94-F1
#
_cell.length_a   1.000
_cell.length_b   1.000
_cell.length_c   1.000
_cell.angle_alpha   90.00
_cell.angle_beta   90.00
_cell.angle_gamma   90.00
#
_symmetry.space_group_name_H-M   'P 1'
#
loop_
_entity.id
_entity.type
_entity.pdbx_description
1 polymer ?
#
loop_
_entity_poly.entity_id
_entity_poly.type
_entity_poly.pdbx_seq_one_letter_code
_entity_poly.pdbx_strand_id
1 'polypeptide(L)'
;MTSSSPPPENPRADSLIEYPSLFPIKVMGTKADGFVHAVTYIAEQFDPAFDATTIELRESKGGNYLGVTITVTATSREQLDELYRTLTSHPMVKVVL
;
A
#
# COMPACT_ATOMS: atom_id res chain seq x y z
N MET A 1 -43.78 -6.38 28.45
CA MET A 1 -42.49 -5.67 28.36
C MET A 1 -42.08 -5.71 26.89
N THR A 2 -42.17 -4.58 26.20
CA THR A 2 -42.16 -4.47 24.73
C THR A 2 -40.74 -4.47 24.14
N SER A 3 -40.57 -5.33 23.14
CA SER A 3 -39.91 -5.17 21.83
C SER A 3 -38.46 -4.68 21.64
N SER A 4 -37.79 -5.48 20.79
CA SER A 4 -36.94 -5.12 19.64
C SER A 4 -35.43 -4.94 19.84
N SER A 5 -34.72 -6.02 19.49
CA SER A 5 -33.44 -5.95 18.77
C SER A 5 -33.69 -5.47 17.34
N PRO A 6 -32.80 -4.62 16.80
CA PRO A 6 -32.42 -4.72 15.39
C PRO A 6 -30.91 -5.01 15.24
N PRO A 7 -30.52 -5.92 14.34
CA PRO A 7 -29.25 -5.82 13.61
C PRO A 7 -29.52 -5.59 12.11
N PRO A 8 -28.51 -5.26 11.28
CA PRO A 8 -27.42 -4.31 11.42
C PRO A 8 -27.58 -3.17 10.37
N GLU A 9 -27.28 -1.92 10.72
CA GLU A 9 -27.31 -0.81 9.74
C GLU A 9 -25.91 -0.21 9.59
N ASN A 10 -25.20 -0.67 8.56
CA ASN A 10 -24.04 -0.01 7.97
C ASN A 10 -24.51 1.02 6.93
N PRO A 11 -24.38 2.33 7.20
CA PRO A 11 -24.27 3.30 6.10
C PRO A 11 -23.07 4.25 6.23
N ARG A 12 -22.07 3.96 7.09
CA ARG A 12 -20.86 4.80 7.25
C ARG A 12 -19.57 4.01 7.53
N ALA A 13 -19.29 2.97 6.75
CA ALA A 13 -17.95 2.37 6.73
C ALA A 13 -16.94 3.22 5.90
N ASP A 14 -17.09 4.54 5.92
CA ASP A 14 -16.32 5.50 5.11
C ASP A 14 -15.12 6.10 5.89
N SER A 15 -14.87 5.67 7.14
CA SER A 15 -13.67 6.02 7.94
C SER A 15 -13.45 5.04 9.10
N LEU A 16 -13.15 3.78 8.81
CA LEU A 16 -12.87 2.73 9.82
C LEU A 16 -11.43 2.19 9.78
N ILE A 17 -10.52 2.88 9.08
CA ILE A 17 -9.10 2.57 9.23
C ILE A 17 -8.63 3.29 10.49
N GLU A 18 -8.39 2.55 11.57
CA GLU A 18 -7.71 3.07 12.76
C GLU A 18 -6.23 3.27 12.41
N TYR A 19 -5.77 4.51 12.50
CA TYR A 19 -4.37 4.85 12.29
C TYR A 19 -3.63 4.96 13.63
N PRO A 20 -2.36 4.54 13.72
CA PRO A 20 -1.55 3.95 12.66
C PRO A 20 -1.91 2.47 12.40
N SER A 21 -1.90 2.04 11.13
CA SER A 21 -2.12 0.64 10.74
C SER A 21 -1.19 0.24 9.60
N LEU A 22 -0.79 -1.03 9.60
CA LEU A 22 0.13 -1.57 8.60
C LEU A 22 -0.65 -1.99 7.35
N PHE A 23 -0.33 -1.36 6.22
CA PHE A 23 -0.94 -1.64 4.94
C PHE A 23 0.07 -2.27 3.97
N PRO A 24 -0.16 -3.53 3.53
CA PRO A 24 0.62 -4.12 2.47
C PRO A 24 0.19 -3.52 1.12
N ILE A 25 1.12 -2.88 0.44
CA ILE A 25 0.92 -2.25 -0.86
C ILE A 25 1.76 -3.00 -1.87
N LYS A 26 1.09 -3.54 -2.89
CA LYS A 26 1.75 -4.30 -3.94
C LYS A 26 1.93 -3.44 -5.18
N VAL A 27 3.18 -3.12 -5.46
CA VAL A 27 3.62 -2.34 -6.60
C VAL A 27 4.11 -3.28 -7.68
N MET A 28 3.50 -3.25 -8.86
CA MET A 28 4.03 -3.94 -10.04
C MET A 28 4.66 -2.90 -10.98
N GLY A 29 5.91 -3.13 -11.33
CA GLY A 29 6.66 -2.26 -12.24
C GLY A 29 7.48 -3.04 -13.24
N THR A 30 8.10 -2.32 -14.17
CA THR A 30 9.09 -2.90 -15.08
C THR A 30 10.30 -3.37 -14.27
N LYS A 31 10.79 -4.59 -14.55
CA LYS A 31 12.00 -5.12 -13.92
C LYS A 31 13.20 -4.30 -14.42
N ALA A 32 13.62 -3.33 -13.62
CA ALA A 32 14.78 -2.48 -13.87
C ALA A 32 15.65 -2.41 -12.62
N ASP A 33 16.96 -2.33 -12.83
CA ASP A 33 17.91 -2.05 -11.76
C ASP A 33 17.55 -0.71 -11.11
N GLY A 34 17.24 -0.76 -9.81
CA GLY A 34 16.79 0.40 -9.04
C GLY A 34 15.27 0.52 -8.85
N PHE A 35 14.44 -0.35 -9.44
CA PHE A 35 12.98 -0.31 -9.19
C PHE A 35 12.66 -0.53 -7.71
N VAL A 36 13.22 -1.60 -7.13
CA VAL A 36 13.06 -1.89 -5.70
C VAL A 36 13.56 -0.72 -4.84
N HIS A 37 14.74 -0.20 -5.16
CA HIS A 37 15.33 0.93 -4.45
C HIS A 37 14.47 2.19 -4.51
N ALA A 38 13.85 2.49 -5.67
CA ALA A 38 12.93 3.61 -5.81
C ALA A 38 11.67 3.41 -4.95
N VAL A 39 11.09 2.22 -4.95
CA VAL A 39 9.89 1.90 -4.15
C VAL A 39 10.20 1.97 -2.65
N THR A 40 11.33 1.40 -2.19
CA THR A 40 11.74 1.48 -0.79
C THR A 40 12.06 2.91 -0.38
N TYR A 41 12.75 3.67 -1.23
CA TYR A 41 13.05 5.08 -0.95
C TYR A 41 11.77 5.89 -0.78
N ILE A 42 10.79 5.72 -1.68
CA ILE A 42 9.47 6.37 -1.55
C ILE A 42 8.80 5.93 -0.23
N ALA A 43 8.76 4.64 0.07
CA ALA A 43 8.16 4.13 1.30
C ALA A 43 8.81 4.74 2.56
N GLU A 44 10.14 4.82 2.62
CA GLU A 44 10.88 5.45 3.73
C GLU A 44 10.59 6.95 3.89
N GLN A 45 10.27 7.67 2.80
CA GLN A 45 9.87 9.09 2.90
C GLN A 45 8.50 9.27 3.58
N PHE A 46 7.58 8.32 3.37
CA PHE A 46 6.23 8.38 3.94
C PHE A 46 6.11 7.66 5.29
N ASP A 47 6.97 6.67 5.55
CA ASP A 47 7.03 5.91 6.78
C ASP A 47 8.50 5.75 7.21
N PRO A 48 9.00 6.58 8.15
CA PRO A 48 10.37 6.47 8.63
C PRO A 48 10.63 5.20 9.45
N ALA A 49 9.58 4.48 9.86
CA ALA A 49 9.68 3.18 10.50
C ALA A 49 9.58 2.02 9.48
N PHE A 50 9.53 2.34 8.18
CA PHE A 50 9.47 1.35 7.12
C PHE A 50 10.70 0.44 7.15
N ASP A 51 10.45 -0.85 7.15
CA ASP A 51 11.52 -1.84 7.15
C ASP A 51 11.65 -2.48 5.77
N ALA A 52 12.72 -2.11 5.06
CA ALA A 52 13.00 -2.61 3.72
C ALA A 52 13.34 -4.11 3.68
N THR A 53 13.53 -4.79 4.82
CA THR A 53 13.73 -6.25 4.85
C THR A 53 12.41 -7.02 4.78
N THR A 54 11.29 -6.37 5.09
CA THR A 54 9.94 -6.95 4.99
C THR A 54 9.38 -6.98 3.57
N ILE A 55 10.12 -6.46 2.59
CA ILE A 55 9.67 -6.40 1.21
C ILE A 55 9.66 -7.78 0.57
N GLU A 56 8.56 -8.12 -0.08
CA GLU A 56 8.48 -9.33 -0.89
C GLU A 56 8.65 -8.99 -2.36
N LEU A 57 9.66 -9.60 -2.97
CA LEU A 57 9.94 -9.46 -4.40
C LEU A 57 9.40 -10.69 -5.13
N ARG A 58 8.52 -10.45 -6.10
CA ARG A 58 7.93 -11.48 -6.93
C ARG A 58 8.19 -11.18 -8.39
N GLU A 59 9.02 -11.99 -9.02
CA GLU A 59 9.22 -11.93 -10.46
C GLU A 59 7.95 -12.38 -11.20
N SER A 60 7.59 -11.64 -12.25
CA SER A 60 6.49 -12.05 -13.11
C SER A 60 6.92 -13.21 -14.02
N LYS A 61 5.96 -14.07 -14.39
CA LYS A 61 6.19 -15.29 -15.18
C LYS A 61 6.90 -15.03 -16.52
N GLY A 62 6.80 -13.81 -17.05
CA GLY A 62 7.45 -13.40 -18.30
C GLY A 62 8.77 -12.65 -18.14
N GLY A 63 9.30 -12.47 -16.92
CA GLY A 63 10.59 -11.80 -16.66
C GLY A 63 10.65 -10.29 -16.94
N ASN A 64 9.59 -9.70 -17.50
CA ASN A 64 9.53 -8.27 -17.86
C ASN A 64 9.10 -7.36 -16.69
N TYR A 65 8.42 -7.93 -15.69
CA TYR A 65 7.84 -7.18 -14.57
C TYR A 65 8.29 -7.75 -13.24
N LEU A 66 8.43 -6.86 -12.27
CA LEU A 66 8.70 -7.18 -10.87
C LEU A 66 7.53 -6.68 -10.02
N GLY A 67 6.94 -7.58 -9.25
CA GLY A 67 6.04 -7.24 -8.15
C GLY A 67 6.85 -7.03 -6.89
N VAL A 68 6.61 -5.91 -6.21
CA VAL A 68 7.22 -5.54 -4.94
C VAL A 68 6.07 -5.32 -3.97
N THR A 69 5.95 -6.15 -2.95
CA THR A 69 5.01 -5.91 -1.86
C THR A 69 5.76 -5.22 -0.74
N ILE A 70 5.38 -3.98 -0.43
CA ILE A 70 5.91 -3.22 0.71
C ILE A 70 4.83 -3.13 1.78
N THR A 71 5.21 -3.21 3.05
CA THR A 71 4.26 -2.98 4.15
C THR A 71 4.59 -1.63 4.76
N VAL A 72 3.68 -0.67 4.64
CA VAL A 72 3.88 0.69 5.16
C VAL A 72 2.94 0.96 6.32
N THR A 73 3.41 1.73 7.30
CA THR A 73 2.59 2.23 8.39
C THR A 73 1.77 3.40 7.88
N ALA A 74 0.51 3.13 7.54
CA ALA A 74 -0.45 4.17 7.26
C ALA A 74 -0.72 4.94 8.54
N THR A 75 -0.41 6.24 8.56
CA THR A 75 -0.72 7.12 9.70
C THR A 75 -1.92 8.01 9.42
N SER A 76 -2.30 8.15 8.15
CA SER A 76 -3.45 8.94 7.71
C SER A 76 -3.88 8.51 6.31
N ARG A 77 -5.16 8.76 5.97
CA ARG A 77 -5.68 8.49 4.62
C ARG A 77 -4.95 9.31 3.56
N GLU A 78 -4.63 10.56 3.87
CA GLU A 78 -3.90 11.46 2.97
C GLU A 78 -2.50 10.94 2.68
N GLN A 79 -1.77 10.46 3.70
CA GLN A 79 -0.44 9.85 3.51
C GLN A 79 -0.49 8.60 2.63
N LEU A 80 -1.51 7.74 2.79
CA LEU A 80 -1.75 6.63 1.87
C LEU A 80 -2.02 7.11 0.44
N ASP A 81 -2.95 8.06 0.26
CA ASP A 81 -3.30 8.58 -1.06
C ASP A 81 -2.08 9.19 -1.77
N GLU A 82 -1.30 10.00 -1.07
CA GLU A 82 -0.06 10.58 -1.58
C GLU A 82 0.98 9.53 -1.92
N LEU A 83 1.12 8.46 -1.12
CA LEU A 83 2.01 7.36 -1.42
C LEU A 83 1.55 6.59 -2.67
N TYR A 84 0.27 6.24 -2.78
CA TYR A 84 -0.30 5.61 -3.97
C TYR A 84 -0.10 6.50 -5.22
N ARG A 85 -0.30 7.82 -5.08
CA ARG A 85 -0.10 8.82 -6.13
C ARG A 85 1.37 8.94 -6.56
N THR A 86 2.28 8.93 -5.60
CA THR A 86 3.73 9.02 -5.85
C THR A 86 4.23 7.76 -6.55
N LEU A 87 3.81 6.59 -6.08
CA LEU A 87 4.13 5.31 -6.71
C LEU A 87 3.56 5.24 -8.13
N THR A 88 2.27 5.52 -8.33
CA THR A 88 1.66 5.44 -9.67
C THR A 88 2.23 6.47 -10.66
N SER A 89 2.69 7.63 -10.18
CA SER A 89 3.35 8.65 -11.01
C SER A 89 4.79 8.27 -11.39
N HIS A 90 5.36 7.25 -10.74
CA HIS A 90 6.74 6.84 -10.98
C HIS A 90 6.83 6.11 -12.34
N PRO A 91 7.75 6.50 -13.25
CA PRO A 91 7.79 5.98 -14.62
C PRO A 91 8.05 4.47 -14.73
N MET A 92 8.66 3.89 -13.69
CA MET A 92 8.91 2.45 -13.59
C MET A 92 7.72 1.64 -13.04
N VAL A 93 6.75 2.29 -12.39
CA VAL A 93 5.54 1.64 -11.85
C VAL A 93 4.51 1.51 -12.96
N LYS A 94 3.82 0.37 -12.98
CA LYS A 94 2.73 0.09 -13.93
C LYS A 94 1.39 -0.01 -13.23
N VAL A 95 1.37 -0.66 -12.07
CA VAL A 95 0.15 -0.92 -11.31
C VAL A 95 0.49 -0.87 -9.81
N VAL A 96 -0.37 -0.27 -9.02
CA VAL A 96 -0.33 -0.35 -7.54
C VAL A 96 -1.66 -0.95 -7.08
N LEU A 97 -1.59 -1.91 -6.15
CA LEU A 97 -2.72 -2.63 -5.56
C LEU A 97 -2.64 -2.53 -4.05
#